data_AF-A0A3D4R485-F1
#
_entry.id   AF-A0A3D4R485-F1
#
_cell.length_a   1.000
_cell.length_b   1.000
_cell.length_c   1.000
_cell.angle_alpha   90.00
_cell.angle_beta   90.00
_cell.angle_gamma   90.00
#
_symmetry.space_group_name_H-M   'P 1'
#
loop_
_entity.id
_entity.type
_entity.pdbx_description
1 polymer ?
#
loop_
_entity_poly.entity_id
_entity_poly.type
_entity_poly.pdbx_seq_one_letter_code
_entity_poly.pdbx_strand_id
1 'polypeptide(L)'
;MKKLLCLLSALMICACGSSTPVPEWKSKAYEQLDIYKTSFLTGKEESTEPHFEKARREIASGNDLGLLTIAYLTQYALHTASLETFDSSEFAKLYRLEPNP
;
A
#
# COMPACT_ATOMS: atom_id res chain seq x y z
N MET A 1 -38.07 -31.83 4.45
CA MET A 1 -37.79 -30.89 3.34
C MET A 1 -37.76 -29.42 3.79
N LYS A 2 -38.81 -28.91 4.48
CA LYS A 2 -38.86 -27.51 4.97
C LYS A 2 -37.74 -27.11 5.95
N LYS A 3 -37.36 -28.01 6.86
CA LYS A 3 -36.23 -27.79 7.80
C LYS A 3 -34.86 -27.75 7.11
N LEU A 4 -34.70 -28.51 6.03
CA LEU A 4 -33.46 -28.53 5.23
C LEU A 4 -33.32 -27.23 4.44
N LEU A 5 -34.44 -26.72 3.90
CA LEU A 5 -34.48 -25.44 3.20
C LEU A 5 -34.11 -24.27 4.13
N CYS A 6 -34.62 -24.25 5.37
CA CYS A 6 -34.27 -23.24 6.37
C CYS A 6 -32.79 -23.31 6.80
N LEU A 7 -32.21 -24.51 6.88
CA LEU A 7 -30.80 -24.67 7.20
C LEU A 7 -29.90 -24.17 6.06
N LEU A 8 -30.29 -24.44 4.82
CA LEU A 8 -29.56 -24.01 3.62
C LEU A 8 -29.58 -22.48 3.46
N SER A 9 -30.71 -21.83 3.75
CA SER A 9 -30.80 -20.37 3.75
C SER A 9 -30.01 -19.72 4.89
N ALA A 10 -29.93 -20.35 6.07
CA ALA A 10 -29.08 -19.87 7.15
C ALA A 10 -27.57 -19.95 6.82
N LEU A 11 -27.12 -21.01 6.16
CA LEU A 11 -25.71 -21.13 5.74
C LEU A 11 -25.32 -20.10 4.68
N MET A 12 -26.22 -19.77 3.74
CA MET A 12 -25.95 -18.76 2.71
C MET A 12 -25.78 -17.36 3.30
N ILE A 13 -26.47 -17.01 4.39
CA ILE A 13 -26.35 -15.69 5.04
C ILE A 13 -24.99 -15.56 5.75
N CYS A 14 -24.46 -16.63 6.33
CA CYS A 14 -23.15 -16.61 6.98
C CYS A 14 -21.97 -16.54 5.99
N ALA A 15 -22.14 -16.95 4.73
CA ALA A 15 -21.07 -16.93 3.74
C ALA A 15 -20.71 -15.50 3.27
N CYS A 16 -21.69 -14.60 3.21
CA CYS A 16 -21.50 -13.23 2.71
C CYS A 16 -20.89 -12.26 3.73
N GLY A 17 -20.73 -12.66 4.99
CA GLY A 17 -20.21 -11.80 6.06
C GLY A 17 -18.70 -11.93 6.33
N SER A 18 -18.00 -12.81 5.60
CA SER A 18 -16.58 -13.09 5.83
C SER A 18 -15.66 -12.15 5.05
N SER A 19 -15.65 -10.86 5.38
CA SER A 19 -14.56 -9.99 4.93
C SER A 19 -13.32 -10.27 5.79
N THR A 20 -12.23 -10.68 5.15
CA THR A 20 -10.93 -10.73 5.83
C THR A 20 -10.54 -9.30 6.20
N PRO A 21 -10.19 -9.01 7.47
CA PRO A 21 -9.76 -7.68 7.86
C PRO A 21 -8.54 -7.26 7.03
N VAL A 22 -8.47 -5.97 6.68
CA VAL A 22 -7.30 -5.43 6.01
C VAL A 22 -6.08 -5.66 6.91
N PRO A 23 -4.98 -6.24 6.39
CA PRO A 23 -3.77 -6.42 7.16
C PRO A 23 -3.27 -5.09 7.74
N GLU A 24 -2.84 -5.10 9.00
CA GLU A 24 -2.40 -3.88 9.72
C GLU A 24 -1.30 -3.12 8.96
N TRP A 25 -0.35 -3.86 8.39
CA TRP A 25 0.76 -3.29 7.61
C TRP A 25 0.27 -2.46 6.41
N LYS A 26 -0.87 -2.82 5.78
CA LYS A 26 -1.46 -2.02 4.69
C LYS A 26 -1.98 -0.68 5.20
N SER A 27 -2.62 -0.69 6.37
CA SER A 27 -3.12 0.54 7.00
C SER A 27 -1.99 1.48 7.38
N LYS A 28 -0.93 0.94 8.03
CA LYS A 28 0.26 1.72 8.41
C LYS A 28 1.01 2.24 7.20
N ALA A 29 1.21 1.41 6.18
CA ALA A 29 1.83 1.84 4.93
C ALA A 29 1.09 3.02 4.29
N TYR A 30 -0.25 2.92 4.20
CA TYR A 30 -1.08 3.98 3.65
C TYR A 30 -0.96 5.28 4.44
N GLU A 31 -1.08 5.22 5.77
CA GLU A 31 -0.96 6.38 6.65
C GLU A 31 0.38 7.10 6.45
N GLN A 32 1.48 6.34 6.46
CA GLN A 32 2.82 6.91 6.29
C GLN A 32 3.02 7.48 4.88
N LEU A 33 2.52 6.83 3.83
CA LEU A 33 2.62 7.35 2.46
C LEU A 33 1.75 8.61 2.28
N ASP A 34 0.62 8.71 2.98
CA ASP A 34 -0.23 9.90 2.93
C ASP A 34 0.39 11.12 3.62
N ILE A 35 1.02 10.89 4.79
CA ILE A 35 1.80 11.93 5.46
C ILE A 35 2.98 12.35 4.59
N TYR A 36 3.69 11.41 3.97
CA TYR A 36 4.80 11.73 3.06
C TYR A 36 4.35 12.65 1.92
N LYS A 37 3.29 12.31 1.18
CA LYS A 37 2.76 13.15 0.09
C LYS A 37 2.39 14.55 0.60
N THR A 38 1.67 14.61 1.71
CA THR A 38 1.20 15.89 2.26
C THR A 38 2.35 16.77 2.72
N SER A 39 3.34 16.20 3.41
CA SER A 39 4.52 16.93 3.87
C SER A 39 5.39 17.41 2.72
N PHE A 40 5.61 16.57 1.69
CA PHE A 40 6.33 16.93 0.48
C PHE A 40 5.65 18.12 -0.23
N LEU A 41 4.35 18.02 -0.49
CA LEU A 41 3.58 19.05 -1.21
C LEU A 41 3.42 20.36 -0.41
N THR A 42 3.54 20.31 0.91
CA THR A 42 3.43 21.50 1.78
C THR A 42 4.78 22.10 2.18
N GLY A 43 5.90 21.53 1.69
CA GLY A 43 7.25 22.00 2.03
C GLY A 43 7.62 21.80 3.51
N LYS A 44 6.97 20.85 4.20
CA LYS A 44 7.16 20.55 5.62
C LYS A 44 8.04 19.31 5.83
N GLU A 45 9.09 19.16 5.02
CA GLU A 45 9.90 17.94 4.98
C GLU A 45 10.89 17.80 6.15
N GLU A 46 10.74 18.58 7.22
CA GLU A 46 11.62 18.52 8.39
C GLU A 46 11.09 17.58 9.48
N SER A 47 11.87 16.52 9.72
CA SER A 47 12.14 15.86 11.01
C SER A 47 11.50 14.48 11.26
N THR A 48 12.40 13.54 11.60
CA THR A 48 12.23 12.08 11.81
C THR A 48 12.24 11.25 10.53
N GLU A 49 12.59 9.95 10.66
CA GLU A 49 12.79 9.04 9.53
C GLU A 49 11.73 9.26 8.45
N PRO A 50 12.15 9.56 7.19
CA PRO A 50 11.24 10.04 6.16
C PRO A 50 10.00 9.15 6.11
N HIS A 51 8.81 9.72 6.16
CA HIS A 51 7.57 8.94 6.19
C HIS A 51 7.49 7.93 5.02
N PHE A 52 8.15 8.22 3.91
CA PHE A 52 8.38 7.27 2.83
C PHE A 52 9.10 5.98 3.28
N GLU A 53 10.19 6.09 4.04
CA GLU A 53 10.96 4.95 4.56
C GLU A 53 10.15 4.10 5.55
N LYS A 54 9.25 4.73 6.31
CA LYS A 54 8.28 4.01 7.16
C LYS A 54 7.27 3.25 6.30
N ALA A 55 6.67 3.91 5.31
CA ALA A 55 5.75 3.26 4.37
C ALA A 55 6.43 2.07 3.65
N ARG A 56 7.66 2.26 3.18
CA ARG A 56 8.47 1.22 2.52
C ARG A 56 8.64 -0.02 3.40
N ARG A 57 8.99 0.16 4.67
CA ARG A 57 9.20 -0.96 5.62
C ARG A 57 7.90 -1.71 5.91
N GLU A 58 6.79 -1.01 6.08
CA GLU A 58 5.48 -1.64 6.29
C GLU A 58 5.06 -2.46 5.07
N ILE A 59 5.23 -1.94 3.85
CA ILE A 59 4.92 -2.68 2.61
C ILE A 59 5.85 -3.90 2.46
N ALA A 60 7.14 -3.73 2.71
CA ALA A 60 8.11 -4.83 2.66
C ALA A 60 7.77 -5.95 3.66
N SER A 61 7.22 -5.61 4.84
CA SER A 61 6.76 -6.61 5.82
C SER A 61 5.59 -7.47 5.32
N GLY A 62 4.79 -6.93 4.38
CA GLY A 62 3.72 -7.63 3.69
C GLY A 62 4.16 -8.47 2.49
N ASN A 63 5.43 -8.36 2.08
CA ASN A 63 5.99 -9.01 0.89
C ASN A 63 5.19 -8.75 -0.41
N ASP A 64 4.64 -7.54 -0.54
CA ASP A 64 3.84 -7.08 -1.68
C ASP A 64 4.69 -6.18 -2.58
N LEU A 65 5.42 -6.79 -3.53
CA LEU A 65 6.35 -6.09 -4.42
C LEU A 65 5.62 -5.15 -5.41
N GLY A 66 4.40 -5.49 -5.83
CA GLY A 66 3.55 -4.62 -6.64
C GLY A 66 3.22 -3.31 -5.90
N LEU A 67 2.75 -3.41 -4.65
CA LEU A 67 2.48 -2.23 -3.83
C LEU A 67 3.76 -1.44 -3.51
N LEU A 68 4.89 -2.12 -3.31
CA LEU A 68 6.18 -1.45 -3.09
C LEU A 68 6.60 -0.65 -4.33
N THR A 69 6.38 -1.21 -5.51
CA THR A 69 6.62 -0.53 -6.79
C THR A 69 5.76 0.72 -6.93
N ILE A 70 4.47 0.63 -6.59
CA ILE A 70 3.54 1.79 -6.60
C ILE A 70 4.02 2.87 -5.62
N ALA A 71 4.54 2.50 -4.45
CA ALA A 71 5.07 3.47 -3.49
C ALA A 71 6.26 4.25 -4.07
N TYR A 72 7.24 3.58 -4.69
CA TYR A 72 8.37 4.25 -5.36
C TYR A 72 7.91 5.13 -6.53
N LEU A 73 6.97 4.65 -7.35
CA LEU A 73 6.39 5.45 -8.43
C LEU A 73 5.70 6.72 -7.90
N THR A 74 5.05 6.64 -6.74
CA THR A 74 4.44 7.80 -6.07
C THR A 74 5.49 8.81 -5.64
N GLN A 75 6.59 8.36 -5.03
CA GLN A 75 7.73 9.21 -4.67
C GLN A 75 8.30 9.92 -5.89
N TYR A 76 8.54 9.18 -6.97
CA TYR A 76 9.12 9.76 -8.19
C TYR A 76 8.18 10.69 -8.93
N ALA A 77 6.86 10.45 -8.87
CA ALA A 77 5.88 11.38 -9.41
C ALA A 77 5.93 12.74 -8.69
N LEU A 78 6.11 12.74 -7.36
CA LEU A 78 6.27 13.96 -6.58
C LEU A 78 7.54 14.73 -6.96
N HIS A 79 8.70 14.08 -6.97
CA HIS A 79 9.95 14.73 -7.38
C HIS A 79 9.89 15.22 -8.84
N THR A 80 9.29 14.43 -9.75
CA THR A 80 9.10 14.83 -11.15
C THR A 80 8.23 16.08 -11.26
N ALA A 81 7.12 16.15 -10.51
CA ALA A 81 6.23 17.31 -10.48
C ALA A 81 6.93 18.56 -9.93
N SER A 82 7.87 18.39 -8.99
CA SER A 82 8.72 19.45 -8.44
C SER A 82 9.94 19.80 -9.30
N LEU A 83 10.12 19.14 -10.46
CA LEU A 83 11.30 19.28 -11.31
C LEU A 83 12.63 18.95 -10.59
N GLU A 84 12.57 18.09 -9.58
CA GLU A 84 13.72 17.62 -8.82
C GLU A 84 14.33 16.37 -9.49
N THR A 85 15.66 16.24 -9.38
CA THR A 85 16.37 15.04 -9.81
C THR A 85 16.33 13.97 -8.72
N PHE A 86 16.15 12.70 -9.10
CA PHE A 86 16.10 11.57 -8.17
C PHE A 86 16.75 10.32 -8.77
N ASP A 87 17.19 9.40 -7.91
CA ASP A 87 17.69 8.09 -8.32
C ASP A 87 16.55 7.07 -8.43
N SER A 88 16.45 6.43 -9.60
CA SER A 88 15.44 5.41 -9.92
C SER A 88 15.95 3.97 -9.77
N SER A 89 17.16 3.78 -9.24
CA SER A 89 17.80 2.46 -9.12
C SER A 89 16.98 1.45 -8.33
N GLU A 90 16.27 1.88 -7.28
CA GLU A 90 15.41 0.99 -6.47
C GLU A 90 14.21 0.47 -7.27
N PHE A 91 13.51 1.33 -8.00
CA PHE A 91 12.46 0.89 -8.92
C PHE A 91 13.00 -0.04 -10.01
N ALA A 92 14.18 0.27 -10.57
CA ALA A 92 14.78 -0.60 -11.58
C ALA A 92 15.10 -2.01 -11.05
N LYS A 93 15.40 -2.17 -9.75
CA LYS A 93 15.54 -3.49 -9.11
C LYS A 93 14.19 -4.19 -8.99
N LEU A 94 13.16 -3.49 -8.50
CA LEU A 94 11.81 -4.04 -8.34
C LEU A 94 11.20 -4.46 -9.69
N TYR A 95 11.31 -3.60 -10.70
CA TYR A 95 10.81 -3.86 -12.04
C TYR A 95 11.45 -5.08 -12.72
N ARG A 96 12.72 -5.38 -12.40
CA ARG A 96 13.36 -6.63 -12.87
C ARG A 96 12.79 -7.88 -12.22
N LEU A 97 12.33 -7.78 -10.97
CA LEU A 97 11.73 -8.90 -10.24
C LEU A 97 10.27 -9.10 -10.67
N GLU A 98 9.53 -8.01 -10.80
CA GLU A 98 8.11 -8.01 -11.16
C GLU A 98 7.81 -6.85 -12.13
N PRO A 99 7.88 -7.09 -13.46
CA PRO A 99 7.73 -6.03 -14.48
C PRO A 99 6.31 -5.48 -14.63
N ASN A 100 5.30 -6.14 -14.06
CA ASN A 100 3.89 -5.75 -14.14
C ASN A 100 3.30 -5.75 -12.71
N PRO A 101 3.49 -4.65 -11.95
CA PRO A 101 2.94 -4.50 -10.61
C PRO A 101 1.41 -4.40 -10.59
#